data_AF-A0A7X1P837-F1
#
_entry.id   AF-A0A7X1P837-F1
#
_cell.length_a   1.000
_cell.length_b   1.000
_cell.length_c   1.000
_cell.angle_alpha   90.00
_cell.angle_beta   90.00
_cell.angle_gamma   90.00
#
_symmetry.space_group_name_H-M   'P 1'
#
loop_
_entity.id
_entity.type
_entity.pdbx_description
1 polymer ?
#
loop_
_entity_poly.entity_id
_entity_poly.type
_entity_poly.pdbx_seq_one_letter_code
_entity_poly.pdbx_strand_id
1 'polypeptide(L)'
;MEFEYFEYWWLLAFPLFFGLGWLAARIDIKQIVSESRVLPGSYFKGLNFLLNEEPDKAIEAFIEVVKVDPQTIELHFALGSLFRRRGEVERAIRMHQNLAERPDLEPVQRRQAVFELAQDYLKAGLLDRAEEHFSQLLGTDLDEQALGFLLEIYEQEKEWEKAISTAGRLEAHTGQSRQKEIANFECEIASREIMQSRVDAARPHLEQALARHRLCVRANMLFGDLEQTLGNDEAAIDAWTRIESQNPEFLPLVAERMIAAYRRLGRVEEGLTLLKGYLARYASIDLLNVAFQAELETAGTESAYRLVREELRRNPTLLGLDKLLEAQMLEVPAAR
;
A
#
# COMPACT_ATOMS: atom_id res chain seq x y z
N MET A 1 37.52 62.76 55.28
CA MET A 1 37.54 62.28 53.88
C MET A 1 38.87 61.56 53.73
N GLU A 2 38.94 60.32 54.21
CA GLU A 2 40.14 59.48 54.08
C GLU A 2 39.97 58.67 52.81
N PHE A 3 40.87 58.88 51.85
CA PHE A 3 40.92 58.11 50.63
C PHE A 3 41.58 56.76 50.97
N GLU A 4 40.80 55.67 50.93
CA GLU A 4 41.34 54.32 50.99
C GLU A 4 42.28 54.09 49.81
N TYR A 5 43.54 53.75 50.11
CA TYR A 5 44.54 53.39 49.11
C TYR A 5 44.12 52.07 48.46
N PHE A 6 43.63 52.12 47.23
CA PHE A 6 43.39 50.93 46.42
C PHE A 6 44.72 50.22 46.16
N GLU A 7 44.93 49.05 46.78
CA GLU A 7 46.16 48.27 46.63
C GLU A 7 46.25 47.69 45.22
N TYR A 8 47.07 48.33 44.37
CA TYR A 8 47.28 47.99 42.95
C TYR A 8 47.65 46.52 42.67
N TRP A 9 48.07 45.76 43.67
CA TRP A 9 48.38 44.32 43.58
C TRP A 9 47.15 43.47 43.24
N TRP A 10 45.94 43.91 43.57
CA TRP A 10 44.69 43.23 43.21
C TRP A 10 44.44 43.18 41.69
N LEU A 11 45.01 44.11 40.93
CA LEU A 11 44.90 44.10 39.46
C LEU A 11 45.64 42.92 38.82
N LEU A 12 46.62 42.33 39.51
CA LEU A 12 47.32 41.11 39.05
C LEU A 12 46.57 39.82 39.40
N ALA A 13 45.67 39.86 40.37
CA ALA A 13 44.85 38.69 40.74
C ALA A 13 43.89 38.33 39.60
N PHE A 14 43.26 39.31 38.95
CA PHE A 14 42.34 39.06 37.83
C PHE A 14 42.95 38.28 36.65
N PRO A 15 44.10 38.68 36.05
CA PRO A 15 44.72 37.93 34.97
C PRO A 15 45.29 36.59 35.44
N LEU A 16 45.71 36.47 36.71
CA LEU A 16 46.17 35.20 37.27
C LEU A 16 45.00 34.20 37.39
N PHE A 17 43.88 34.62 37.98
CA PHE A 17 42.67 33.79 38.08
C PHE A 17 42.10 33.45 36.70
N PHE A 18 42.14 34.38 35.75
CA PHE A 18 41.75 34.11 34.37
C PHE A 18 42.68 33.10 33.69
N GLY A 19 44.00 33.22 33.88
CA GLY A 19 44.99 32.27 33.34
C GLY A 19 44.85 30.87 33.92
N LEU A 20 44.63 30.77 35.25
CA LEU A 20 44.38 29.51 35.94
C LEU A 20 43.04 28.89 35.51
N GLY A 21 41.97 29.70 35.41
CA GLY A 21 40.66 29.25 34.92
C GLY A 21 40.70 28.80 33.46
N TRP A 22 41.44 29.51 32.61
CA TRP A 22 41.64 29.14 31.20
C TRP A 22 42.44 27.84 31.07
N LEU A 23 43.49 27.67 31.89
CA LEU A 23 44.30 26.44 31.89
C LEU A 23 43.49 25.25 32.42
N ALA A 24 42.73 25.43 33.50
CA ALA A 24 41.82 24.43 34.05
C ALA A 24 40.75 24.04 33.02
N ALA A 25 40.08 25.02 32.41
CA ALA A 25 39.11 24.77 31.34
C ALA A 25 39.73 24.04 30.14
N ARG A 26 40.99 24.31 29.79
CA ARG A 26 41.66 23.62 28.68
C ARG A 26 42.03 22.17 29.01
N ILE A 27 42.34 21.87 30.27
CA ILE A 27 42.58 20.51 30.74
C ILE A 27 41.25 19.76 30.81
N ASP A 28 40.21 20.38 31.37
CA ASP A 28 38.85 19.81 31.44
C ASP A 28 38.28 19.55 30.04
N ILE A 29 38.43 20.48 29.09
CA ILE A 29 38.02 20.27 27.70
C ILE A 29 38.81 19.11 27.08
N LYS A 30 40.10 18.95 27.35
CA LYS A 30 40.86 17.79 26.85
C LYS A 30 40.38 16.48 27.46
N GLN A 31 40.01 16.48 28.74
CA GLN A 31 39.53 15.30 29.46
C GLN A 31 38.12 14.92 29.00
N ILE A 32 37.21 15.90 28.88
CA ILE A 32 35.84 15.74 28.36
C ILE A 32 35.86 15.33 26.88
N VAL A 33 36.76 15.87 26.05
CA VAL A 33 36.94 15.46 24.64
C VAL A 33 37.58 14.06 24.54
N SER A 34 38.38 13.64 25.52
CA SER A 34 38.90 12.27 25.58
C SER A 34 37.85 11.25 26.06
N GLU A 35 36.94 11.66 26.94
CA GLU A 35 35.79 10.85 27.38
C GLU A 35 34.66 10.80 26.35
N SER A 36 34.57 11.79 25.44
CA SER A 36 33.54 11.84 24.38
C SER A 36 34.01 11.32 23.01
N ARG A 37 35.27 10.85 22.87
CA ARG A 37 35.74 10.10 21.68
C ARG A 37 35.48 8.60 21.84
N VAL A 38 34.21 8.21 21.93
CA VAL A 38 33.81 6.81 22.18
C VAL A 38 33.60 6.00 20.88
N LEU A 39 33.62 6.61 19.69
CA LEU A 39 33.39 5.90 18.42
C LEU A 39 34.67 5.82 17.56
N PRO A 40 35.18 4.61 17.23
CA PRO A 40 36.38 4.43 16.41
C PRO A 40 36.25 5.10 15.03
N GLY A 41 37.35 5.59 14.44
CA GLY A 41 37.32 6.24 13.11
C GLY A 41 36.71 5.36 12.00
N SER A 42 36.78 4.04 12.15
CA SER A 42 36.13 3.07 11.25
C SER A 42 34.60 3.14 11.28
N TYR A 43 33.98 3.63 12.36
CA TYR A 43 32.52 3.85 12.45
C TYR A 43 32.09 4.95 11.48
N PHE A 44 32.74 6.11 11.53
CA PHE A 44 32.46 7.21 10.61
C PHE A 44 32.80 6.85 9.15
N LYS A 45 33.82 6.01 8.96
CA LYS A 45 34.13 5.46 7.63
C LYS A 45 32.99 4.59 7.10
N GLY A 46 32.42 3.72 7.94
CA GLY A 46 31.26 2.91 7.58
C GLY A 46 30.03 3.75 7.23
N LEU A 47 29.73 4.79 8.03
CA LEU A 47 28.65 5.73 7.73
C LEU A 47 28.87 6.49 6.41
N ASN A 48 30.10 6.94 6.14
CA ASN A 48 30.43 7.60 4.89
C ASN A 48 30.23 6.67 3.68
N PHE A 49 30.54 5.38 3.82
CA PHE A 49 30.25 4.41 2.76
C PHE A 49 28.74 4.22 2.56
N LEU A 50 27.93 4.22 3.61
CA LEU A 50 26.46 4.19 3.47
C LEU A 50 25.90 5.41 2.76
N LEU A 51 26.42 6.61 3.07
CA LEU A 51 26.02 7.85 2.40
C LEU A 51 26.39 7.87 0.92
N ASN A 52 27.44 7.14 0.53
CA ASN A 52 27.88 7.00 -0.86
C ASN A 52 27.29 5.76 -1.56
N GLU A 53 26.28 5.11 -0.97
CA GLU A 53 25.64 3.90 -1.51
C GLU A 53 26.62 2.72 -1.73
N GLU A 54 27.66 2.61 -0.90
CA GLU A 54 28.68 1.55 -0.93
C GLU A 54 28.51 0.56 0.25
N PRO A 55 27.46 -0.28 0.29
CA PRO A 55 27.14 -1.11 1.45
C PRO A 55 28.20 -2.17 1.76
N ASP A 56 28.89 -2.72 0.76
CA ASP A 56 29.94 -3.73 0.97
C ASP A 56 31.11 -3.18 1.77
N LYS A 57 31.57 -1.96 1.43
CA LYS A 57 32.65 -1.28 2.15
C LYS A 57 32.21 -0.83 3.54
N ALA A 58 30.93 -0.48 3.70
CA ALA A 58 30.36 -0.16 4.99
C ALA A 58 30.37 -1.37 5.93
N ILE A 59 30.01 -2.56 5.43
CA ILE A 59 30.06 -3.81 6.19
C ILE A 59 31.49 -4.09 6.67
N GLU A 60 32.50 -4.00 5.79
CA GLU A 60 33.90 -4.21 6.17
C GLU A 60 34.35 -3.24 7.26
N ALA A 61 34.04 -1.95 7.10
CA ALA A 61 34.41 -0.91 8.06
C ALA A 61 33.75 -1.15 9.43
N PHE A 62 32.48 -1.56 9.44
CA PHE A 62 31.74 -1.86 10.66
C PHE A 62 32.18 -3.16 11.35
N ILE A 63 32.55 -4.19 10.60
CA ILE A 63 33.13 -5.42 11.17
C ILE A 63 34.41 -5.10 11.95
N GLU A 64 35.26 -4.20 11.45
CA GLU A 64 36.47 -3.78 12.18
C GLU A 64 36.14 -3.04 13.47
N VAL A 65 35.03 -2.30 13.53
CA VAL A 65 34.59 -1.64 14.77
C VAL A 65 34.08 -2.66 15.78
N VAL A 66 33.24 -3.62 15.37
CA VAL A 66 32.73 -4.68 16.28
C VAL A 66 33.86 -5.52 16.88
N LYS A 67 34.96 -5.76 16.15
CA LYS A 67 36.13 -6.47 16.69
C LYS A 67 36.81 -5.73 17.85
N VAL A 68 36.76 -4.40 17.84
CA VAL A 68 37.42 -3.54 18.83
C VAL A 68 36.50 -3.25 20.01
N ASP A 69 35.22 -2.99 19.73
CA ASP A 69 34.18 -2.83 20.73
C ASP A 69 32.95 -3.70 20.40
N PRO A 70 32.90 -4.93 20.92
CA PRO A 70 31.78 -5.85 20.67
C PRO A 70 30.47 -5.44 21.35
N GLN A 71 30.46 -4.38 22.18
CA GLN A 71 29.28 -4.02 22.97
C GLN A 71 28.41 -2.95 22.32
N THR A 72 28.83 -2.34 21.21
CA THR A 72 28.03 -1.32 20.52
C THR A 72 26.78 -1.93 19.87
N ILE A 73 25.63 -1.76 20.50
CA ILE A 73 24.34 -2.35 20.06
C ILE A 73 23.90 -1.76 18.71
N GLU A 74 24.05 -0.45 18.53
CA GLU A 74 23.67 0.31 17.33
C GLU A 74 24.39 -0.23 16.08
N LEU A 75 25.62 -0.71 16.26
CA LEU A 75 26.42 -1.28 15.18
C LEU A 75 25.93 -2.66 14.76
N HIS A 76 25.45 -3.47 15.71
CA HIS A 76 24.86 -4.78 15.40
C HIS A 76 23.55 -4.62 14.61
N PHE A 77 22.74 -3.61 14.95
CA PHE A 77 21.57 -3.23 14.15
C PHE A 77 21.95 -2.81 12.72
N ALA A 78 22.93 -1.92 12.59
CA ALA A 78 23.38 -1.45 11.29
C ALA A 78 23.91 -2.62 10.42
N LEU A 79 24.75 -3.49 10.99
CA LEU A 79 25.28 -4.66 10.29
C LEU A 79 24.18 -5.65 9.89
N GLY A 80 23.23 -5.96 10.78
CA GLY A 80 22.11 -6.83 10.46
C GLY A 80 21.26 -6.29 9.31
N SER A 81 20.91 -5.00 9.35
CA SER A 81 20.20 -4.34 8.25
C SER A 81 20.98 -4.39 6.93
N LEU A 82 22.30 -4.22 6.96
CA LEU A 82 23.15 -4.31 5.77
C LEU A 82 23.22 -5.73 5.21
N PHE A 83 23.32 -6.76 6.06
CA PHE A 83 23.23 -8.14 5.62
C PHE A 83 21.88 -8.44 4.96
N ARG A 84 20.77 -7.96 5.55
CA ARG A 84 19.42 -8.10 4.96
C ARG A 84 19.35 -7.45 3.57
N ARG A 85 19.86 -6.22 3.42
CA ARG A 85 19.88 -5.48 2.13
C ARG A 85 20.73 -6.18 1.06
N ARG A 86 21.83 -6.81 1.46
CA ARG A 86 22.71 -7.58 0.57
C ARG A 86 22.13 -8.96 0.17
N GLY A 87 21.03 -9.38 0.80
CA GLY A 87 20.45 -10.71 0.61
C GLY A 87 21.12 -11.80 1.46
N GLU A 88 22.01 -11.44 2.37
CA GLU A 88 22.60 -12.36 3.36
C GLU A 88 21.66 -12.53 4.57
N VAL A 89 20.42 -12.94 4.29
CA VAL A 89 19.31 -12.89 5.25
C VAL A 89 19.57 -13.78 6.46
N GLU A 90 20.17 -14.94 6.30
CA GLU A 90 20.48 -15.86 7.41
C GLU A 90 21.49 -15.26 8.40
N ARG A 91 22.40 -14.40 7.92
CA ARG A 91 23.32 -13.68 8.79
C ARG A 91 22.61 -12.57 9.55
N ALA A 92 21.70 -11.85 8.88
CA ALA A 92 20.86 -10.84 9.52
C ALA A 92 19.99 -11.45 10.64
N ILE A 93 19.27 -12.55 10.33
CA ILE A 93 18.44 -13.29 11.30
C ILE A 93 19.27 -13.67 12.52
N ARG A 94 20.44 -14.31 12.34
CA ARG A 94 21.28 -14.70 13.49
C ARG A 94 21.73 -13.49 14.31
N MET A 95 22.05 -12.36 13.65
CA MET A 95 22.51 -11.16 14.33
C MET A 95 21.38 -10.52 15.16
N HIS A 96 20.21 -10.28 14.57
CA HIS A 96 19.08 -9.68 15.28
C HIS A 96 18.43 -10.62 16.29
N GLN A 97 18.43 -11.93 16.05
CA GLN A 97 17.98 -12.92 17.04
C GLN A 97 18.87 -12.90 18.28
N ASN A 98 20.20 -12.94 18.11
CA ASN A 98 21.13 -12.82 19.22
C ASN A 98 20.92 -11.52 19.99
N LEU A 99 20.64 -10.39 19.30
CA LEU A 99 20.29 -9.14 19.98
C LEU A 99 18.97 -9.28 20.76
N ALA A 100 17.90 -9.78 20.16
CA ALA A 100 16.59 -9.86 20.80
C ALA A 100 16.60 -10.72 22.08
N GLU A 101 17.46 -11.74 22.15
CA GLU A 101 17.62 -12.66 23.28
C GLU A 101 18.54 -12.11 24.40
N ARG A 102 19.25 -11.00 24.17
CA ARG A 102 20.16 -10.42 25.17
C ARG A 102 19.40 -9.93 26.41
N PRO A 103 19.78 -10.34 27.63
CA PRO A 103 19.09 -9.92 28.86
C PRO A 103 19.42 -8.47 29.26
N ASP A 104 20.56 -7.94 28.80
CA ASP A 104 21.09 -6.61 29.10
C ASP A 104 20.51 -5.48 28.24
N LEU A 105 19.65 -5.78 27.26
CA LEU A 105 19.03 -4.76 26.41
C LEU A 105 17.91 -3.99 27.13
N GLU A 106 17.97 -2.67 26.98
CA GLU A 106 16.88 -1.79 27.36
C GLU A 106 15.58 -2.14 26.61
N PRO A 107 14.40 -1.95 27.21
CA PRO A 107 13.13 -2.34 26.60
C PRO A 107 12.90 -1.78 25.19
N VAL A 108 13.32 -0.53 24.94
CA VAL A 108 13.23 0.11 23.61
C VAL A 108 14.12 -0.60 22.59
N GLN A 109 15.37 -0.90 22.96
CA GLN A 109 16.31 -1.61 22.09
C GLN A 109 15.85 -3.05 21.85
N ARG A 110 15.26 -3.72 22.84
CA ARG A 110 14.67 -5.05 22.66
C ARG A 110 13.55 -5.04 21.64
N ARG A 111 12.63 -4.05 21.70
CA ARG A 111 11.56 -3.90 20.70
C ARG A 111 12.12 -3.64 19.31
N GLN A 112 13.14 -2.79 19.19
CA GLN A 112 13.84 -2.59 17.91
C GLN A 112 14.48 -3.89 17.39
N ALA A 113 15.07 -4.71 18.26
CA ALA A 113 15.64 -6.01 17.89
C ALA A 113 14.59 -6.98 17.35
N VAL A 114 13.44 -7.06 18.02
CA VAL A 114 12.29 -7.84 17.55
C VAL A 114 11.78 -7.33 16.20
N PHE A 115 11.70 -6.01 16.02
CA PHE A 115 11.26 -5.40 14.76
C PHE A 115 12.20 -5.68 13.59
N GLU A 116 13.51 -5.55 13.80
CA GLU A 116 14.51 -5.86 12.78
C GLU A 116 14.56 -7.36 12.45
N LEU A 117 14.40 -8.22 13.46
CA LEU A 117 14.29 -9.66 13.26
C LEU A 117 13.03 -10.03 12.47
N ALA A 118 11.89 -9.39 12.74
CA ALA A 118 10.65 -9.59 12.00
C ALA A 118 10.81 -9.22 10.52
N GLN A 119 11.47 -8.10 10.22
CA GLN A 119 11.82 -7.72 8.85
C GLN A 119 12.75 -8.72 8.17
N ASP A 120 13.70 -9.31 8.90
CA ASP A 120 14.57 -10.35 8.34
C ASP A 120 13.78 -11.62 7.99
N TYR A 121 12.86 -12.04 8.86
CA TYR A 121 11.96 -13.17 8.57
C TYR A 121 11.08 -12.90 7.36
N LEU A 122 10.51 -11.70 7.25
CA LEU A 122 9.74 -11.28 6.09
C LEU A 122 10.60 -11.35 4.81
N LYS A 123 11.84 -10.84 4.87
CA LYS A 123 12.77 -10.90 3.74
C LYS A 123 13.16 -12.33 3.34
N ALA A 124 13.18 -13.26 4.30
CA ALA A 124 13.38 -14.69 4.07
C ALA A 124 12.13 -15.41 3.54
N GLY A 125 10.96 -14.76 3.49
CA GLY A 125 9.68 -15.37 3.16
C GLY A 125 9.10 -16.25 4.27
N LEU A 126 9.62 -16.13 5.50
CA LEU A 126 9.13 -16.85 6.68
C LEU A 126 8.00 -16.06 7.34
N LEU A 127 6.85 -16.02 6.67
CA LEU A 127 5.71 -15.14 7.01
C LEU A 127 5.15 -15.41 8.42
N ASP A 128 4.94 -16.67 8.81
CA ASP A 128 4.46 -17.04 10.16
C ASP A 128 5.33 -16.43 11.27
N ARG A 129 6.66 -16.50 11.10
CA ARG A 129 7.61 -15.96 12.09
C ARG A 129 7.61 -14.45 12.08
N ALA A 130 7.51 -13.83 10.90
CA ALA A 130 7.39 -12.38 10.80
C ALA A 130 6.10 -11.90 11.49
N GLU A 131 4.95 -12.54 11.24
CA GLU A 131 3.66 -12.24 11.89
C GLU A 131 3.80 -12.31 13.42
N GLU A 132 4.37 -13.41 13.94
CA GLU A 132 4.56 -13.60 15.38
C GLU A 132 5.35 -12.45 16.02
N HIS A 133 6.45 -12.04 15.37
CA HIS A 133 7.34 -11.02 15.93
C HIS A 133 6.76 -9.61 15.77
N PHE A 134 6.13 -9.27 14.65
CA PHE A 134 5.42 -7.99 14.51
C PHE A 134 4.24 -7.89 15.48
N SER A 135 3.54 -9.00 15.74
CA SER A 135 2.42 -9.02 16.69
C SER A 135 2.85 -8.69 18.13
N GLN A 136 4.08 -9.03 18.52
CA GLN A 136 4.63 -8.68 19.84
C GLN A 136 4.86 -7.16 20.00
N LEU A 137 4.92 -6.41 18.90
CA LEU A 137 5.17 -4.97 18.89
C LEU A 137 3.90 -4.12 18.94
N LEU A 138 2.74 -4.77 18.89
CA LEU A 138 1.45 -4.09 18.98
C LEU A 138 1.27 -3.44 20.35
N GLY A 139 0.75 -2.22 20.39
CA GLY A 139 0.62 -1.42 21.62
C GLY A 139 1.93 -0.78 22.11
N THR A 140 3.00 -0.81 21.32
CA THR A 140 4.29 -0.18 21.63
C THR A 140 4.52 1.08 20.77
N ASP A 141 5.68 1.71 20.91
CA ASP A 141 6.11 2.83 20.05
C ASP A 141 6.29 2.42 18.57
N LEU A 142 6.39 1.12 18.28
CA LEU A 142 6.51 0.56 16.93
C LEU A 142 5.18 0.03 16.36
N ASP A 143 4.04 0.24 17.04
CA ASP A 143 2.74 -0.33 16.66
C ASP A 143 2.34 0.04 15.23
N GLU A 144 2.44 1.32 14.85
CA GLU A 144 2.10 1.78 13.49
C GLU A 144 2.93 1.06 12.40
N GLN A 145 4.24 0.94 12.63
CA GLN A 145 5.14 0.26 11.69
C GLN A 145 4.86 -1.24 11.62
N ALA A 146 4.63 -1.88 12.78
CA ALA A 146 4.28 -3.28 12.86
C ALA A 146 2.93 -3.58 12.18
N LEU A 147 1.93 -2.73 12.36
CA LEU A 147 0.64 -2.80 11.66
C LEU A 147 0.82 -2.70 10.14
N GLY A 148 1.71 -1.84 9.66
CA GLY A 148 2.04 -1.75 8.23
C GLY A 148 2.57 -3.07 7.66
N PHE A 149 3.54 -3.69 8.33
CA PHE A 149 4.09 -4.99 7.90
C PHE A 149 3.10 -6.15 8.07
N LEU A 150 2.31 -6.17 9.14
CA LEU A 150 1.26 -7.17 9.32
C LEU A 150 0.20 -7.08 8.21
N LEU A 151 -0.15 -5.87 7.78
CA LEU A 151 -1.08 -5.69 6.66
C LEU A 151 -0.51 -6.29 5.37
N GLU A 152 0.76 -6.01 5.06
CA GLU A 152 1.47 -6.60 3.91
C GLU A 152 1.46 -8.13 3.96
N ILE A 153 1.75 -8.71 5.14
CA ILE A 153 1.74 -10.17 5.34
C ILE A 153 0.33 -10.74 5.09
N TYR A 154 -0.71 -10.15 5.69
CA TYR A 154 -2.08 -10.64 5.54
C TYR A 154 -2.62 -10.48 4.12
N GLU A 155 -2.22 -9.44 3.39
CA GLU A 155 -2.51 -9.30 1.96
C GLU A 155 -1.83 -10.41 1.14
N GLN A 156 -0.55 -10.70 1.42
CA GLN A 156 0.21 -11.73 0.71
C GLN A 156 -0.35 -13.13 0.96
N GLU A 157 -0.76 -13.43 2.20
CA GLU A 157 -1.35 -14.71 2.58
C GLU A 157 -2.84 -14.81 2.27
N LYS A 158 -3.47 -13.71 1.84
CA LYS A 158 -4.92 -13.61 1.56
C LYS A 158 -5.78 -13.86 2.79
N GLU A 159 -5.27 -13.51 3.97
CA GLU A 159 -5.96 -13.52 5.26
C GLU A 159 -6.77 -12.23 5.42
N TRP A 160 -7.79 -12.06 4.56
CA TRP A 160 -8.52 -10.80 4.38
C TRP A 160 -9.20 -10.29 5.65
N GLU A 161 -9.70 -11.18 6.51
CA GLU A 161 -10.32 -10.84 7.77
C GLU A 161 -9.32 -10.19 8.73
N LYS A 162 -8.09 -10.72 8.80
CA LYS A 162 -7.00 -10.10 9.57
C LYS A 162 -6.55 -8.78 8.92
N ALA A 163 -6.47 -8.73 7.59
CA ALA A 163 -6.13 -7.51 6.84
C ALA A 163 -7.13 -6.37 7.12
N ILE A 164 -8.43 -6.64 7.15
CA ILE A 164 -9.48 -5.66 7.48
C ILE A 164 -9.29 -5.12 8.91
N SER A 165 -9.06 -6.00 9.88
CA SER A 165 -8.82 -5.61 11.28
C SER A 165 -7.58 -4.72 11.41
N THR A 166 -6.46 -5.13 10.80
CA THR A 166 -5.20 -4.40 10.79
C THR A 166 -5.31 -3.04 10.10
N ALA A 167 -5.94 -2.98 8.92
CA ALA A 167 -6.16 -1.73 8.20
C ALA A 167 -7.05 -0.76 9.00
N GLY A 168 -8.07 -1.26 9.70
CA GLY A 168 -8.91 -0.44 10.58
C GLY A 168 -8.13 0.12 11.78
N ARG A 169 -7.23 -0.67 12.38
CA ARG A 169 -6.32 -0.18 13.43
C ARG A 169 -5.36 0.87 12.87
N LEU A 170 -4.77 0.63 11.70
CA LEU A 170 -3.83 1.56 11.08
C LEU A 170 -4.47 2.88 10.67
N GLU A 171 -5.74 2.86 10.21
CA GLU A 171 -6.56 4.06 9.99
C GLU A 171 -6.74 4.86 11.29
N ALA A 172 -6.99 4.18 12.42
CA ALA A 172 -7.13 4.84 13.73
C ALA A 172 -5.82 5.46 14.24
N HIS A 173 -4.66 4.86 13.94
CA HIS A 173 -3.34 5.40 14.31
C HIS A 173 -2.93 6.60 13.43
N THR A 174 -3.08 6.47 12.12
CA THR A 174 -2.56 7.45 11.15
C THR A 174 -3.54 8.58 10.83
N GLY A 175 -4.84 8.37 11.08
CA GLY A 175 -5.93 9.25 10.63
C GLY A 175 -6.14 9.25 9.11
N GLN A 176 -5.37 8.44 8.36
CA GLN A 176 -5.50 8.33 6.92
C GLN A 176 -6.56 7.29 6.57
N SER A 177 -7.52 7.68 5.72
CA SER A 177 -8.62 6.81 5.31
C SER A 177 -8.10 5.59 4.55
N ARG A 178 -8.48 4.40 5.02
CA ARG A 178 -8.23 3.11 4.37
C ARG A 178 -9.51 2.43 3.89
N GLN A 179 -10.61 3.18 3.85
CA GLN A 179 -11.94 2.70 3.48
C GLN A 179 -11.97 1.99 2.12
N LYS A 180 -11.21 2.51 1.13
CA LYS A 180 -11.11 1.89 -0.20
C LYS A 180 -10.44 0.52 -0.14
N GLU A 181 -9.34 0.39 0.60
CA GLU A 181 -8.59 -0.88 0.74
C GLU A 181 -9.45 -1.91 1.46
N ILE A 182 -10.03 -1.53 2.61
CA ILE A 182 -10.95 -2.36 3.39
C ILE A 182 -12.11 -2.86 2.53
N ALA A 183 -12.76 -1.97 1.75
CA ALA A 183 -13.84 -2.38 0.86
C ALA A 183 -13.40 -3.36 -0.22
N ASN A 184 -12.14 -3.31 -0.67
CA ASN A 184 -11.61 -4.29 -1.61
C ASN A 184 -11.34 -5.64 -0.93
N PHE A 185 -10.85 -5.67 0.31
CA PHE A 185 -10.70 -6.93 1.06
C PHE A 185 -12.05 -7.62 1.31
N GLU A 186 -13.10 -6.86 1.65
CA GLU A 186 -14.46 -7.37 1.73
C GLU A 186 -14.94 -7.97 0.40
N CYS A 187 -14.59 -7.32 -0.73
CA CYS A 187 -14.88 -7.86 -2.06
C CYS A 187 -14.10 -9.16 -2.37
N GLU A 188 -12.89 -9.32 -1.84
CA GLU A 188 -12.13 -10.58 -1.97
C GLU A 188 -12.81 -11.72 -1.21
N ILE A 189 -13.25 -11.47 0.03
CA ILE A 189 -13.99 -12.46 0.82
C ILE A 189 -15.28 -12.83 0.10
N ALA A 190 -16.07 -11.84 -0.33
CA ALA A 190 -17.29 -12.09 -1.07
C ALA A 190 -17.04 -12.90 -2.34
N SER A 191 -16.01 -12.57 -3.13
CA SER A 191 -15.65 -13.32 -4.34
C SER A 191 -15.31 -14.79 -4.03
N ARG A 192 -14.55 -15.04 -2.96
CA ARG A 192 -14.23 -16.40 -2.49
C ARG A 192 -15.49 -17.18 -2.11
N GLU A 193 -16.42 -16.57 -1.37
CA GLU A 193 -17.69 -17.19 -0.99
C GLU A 193 -18.58 -17.47 -2.21
N ILE A 194 -18.65 -16.55 -3.18
CA ILE A 194 -19.36 -16.74 -4.45
C ILE A 194 -18.78 -17.93 -5.23
N MET A 195 -17.45 -18.04 -5.34
CA MET A 195 -16.78 -19.18 -5.99
C MET A 195 -17.11 -20.51 -5.31
N GLN A 196 -17.35 -20.51 -4.00
CA GLN A 196 -17.77 -21.68 -3.22
C GLN A 196 -19.29 -21.90 -3.22
N SER A 197 -20.05 -21.12 -4.00
CA SER A 197 -21.52 -21.13 -4.04
C SER A 197 -22.20 -20.83 -2.69
N ARG A 198 -21.48 -20.14 -1.78
CA ARG A 198 -21.98 -19.73 -0.46
C ARG A 198 -22.56 -18.31 -0.53
N VAL A 199 -23.67 -18.20 -1.24
CA VAL A 199 -24.30 -16.91 -1.56
C VAL A 199 -24.71 -16.12 -0.31
N ASP A 200 -25.26 -16.80 0.69
CA ASP A 200 -25.70 -16.18 1.95
C ASP A 200 -24.53 -15.56 2.74
N ALA A 201 -23.34 -16.15 2.62
CA ALA A 201 -22.12 -15.63 3.24
C ALA A 201 -21.53 -14.47 2.45
N ALA A 202 -21.64 -14.46 1.12
CA ALA A 202 -21.06 -13.40 0.28
C ALA A 202 -21.76 -12.04 0.44
N ARG A 203 -23.10 -12.03 0.54
CA ARG A 203 -23.91 -10.81 0.61
C ARG A 203 -23.46 -9.82 1.70
N PRO A 204 -23.33 -10.20 2.99
CA PRO A 204 -22.95 -9.27 4.05
C PRO A 204 -21.58 -8.60 3.80
N HIS A 205 -20.62 -9.30 3.18
CA HIS A 205 -19.32 -8.70 2.84
C HIS A 205 -19.47 -7.62 1.76
N LEU A 206 -20.29 -7.84 0.74
CA LEU A 206 -20.55 -6.80 -0.28
C LEU A 206 -21.29 -5.59 0.31
N GLU A 207 -22.23 -5.81 1.24
CA GLU A 207 -22.90 -4.72 1.97
C GLU A 207 -21.90 -3.91 2.81
N GLN A 208 -21.00 -4.59 3.51
CA GLN A 208 -19.93 -3.96 4.29
C GLN A 208 -18.98 -3.16 3.39
N ALA A 209 -18.61 -3.69 2.21
CA ALA A 209 -17.78 -2.97 1.24
C ALA A 209 -18.40 -1.64 0.82
N LEU A 210 -19.71 -1.62 0.48
CA LEU A 210 -20.43 -0.40 0.11
C LEU A 210 -20.68 0.54 1.30
N ALA A 211 -20.89 -0.01 2.49
CA ALA A 211 -21.04 0.78 3.71
C ALA A 211 -19.75 1.53 4.07
N ARG A 212 -18.59 0.86 3.91
CA ARG A 212 -17.27 1.45 4.13
C ARG A 212 -16.89 2.44 3.04
N HIS A 213 -17.12 2.08 1.77
CA HIS A 213 -16.76 2.89 0.62
C HIS A 213 -17.87 2.87 -0.44
N ARG A 214 -18.72 3.90 -0.42
CA ARG A 214 -19.88 4.02 -1.33
C ARG A 214 -19.51 4.02 -2.81
N LEU A 215 -18.28 4.43 -3.16
CA LEU A 215 -17.77 4.43 -4.53
C LEU A 215 -17.09 3.10 -4.94
N CYS A 216 -17.28 2.03 -4.17
CA CYS A 216 -16.76 0.71 -4.51
C CYS A 216 -17.54 0.09 -5.68
N VAL A 217 -17.06 0.33 -6.91
CA VAL A 217 -17.61 -0.25 -8.15
C VAL A 217 -17.60 -1.77 -8.11
N ARG A 218 -16.47 -2.36 -7.68
CA ARG A 218 -16.28 -3.80 -7.61
C ARG A 218 -17.36 -4.50 -6.77
N ALA A 219 -17.81 -3.88 -5.68
CA ALA A 219 -18.88 -4.43 -4.85
C ALA A 219 -20.21 -4.54 -5.62
N ASN A 220 -20.61 -3.51 -6.38
CA ASN A 220 -21.82 -3.57 -7.20
C ASN A 220 -21.70 -4.51 -8.40
N MET A 221 -20.50 -4.65 -8.98
CA MET A 221 -20.24 -5.67 -10.01
C MET A 221 -20.50 -7.07 -9.45
N LEU A 222 -19.90 -7.39 -8.30
CA LEU A 222 -20.06 -8.69 -7.63
C LEU A 222 -21.48 -8.91 -7.11
N PHE A 223 -22.17 -7.87 -6.64
CA PHE A 223 -23.58 -7.95 -6.27
C PHE A 223 -24.44 -8.39 -7.44
N GLY A 224 -24.26 -7.77 -8.61
CA GLY A 224 -25.05 -8.16 -9.78
C GLY A 224 -24.74 -9.59 -10.24
N ASP A 225 -23.46 -10.01 -10.16
CA ASP A 225 -23.07 -11.39 -10.46
C ASP A 225 -23.68 -12.42 -9.50
N LEU A 226 -23.76 -12.04 -8.22
CA LEU A 226 -24.39 -12.84 -7.18
C LEU A 226 -25.89 -13.01 -7.44
N GLU A 227 -26.61 -11.91 -7.70
CA GLU A 227 -28.04 -11.93 -7.99
C GLU A 227 -28.34 -12.69 -9.29
N GLN A 228 -27.49 -12.51 -10.31
CA GLN A 228 -27.61 -13.26 -11.56
C GLN A 228 -27.48 -14.77 -11.33
N THR A 229 -26.55 -15.19 -10.46
CA THR A 229 -26.37 -16.61 -10.10
C THR A 229 -27.59 -17.18 -9.39
N LEU A 230 -28.31 -16.35 -8.63
CA LEU A 230 -29.58 -16.70 -7.99
C LEU A 230 -30.79 -16.67 -8.94
N GLY A 231 -30.63 -16.19 -10.18
CA GLY A 231 -31.71 -15.98 -11.14
C GLY A 231 -32.53 -14.70 -10.91
N ASN A 232 -32.05 -13.80 -10.04
CA ASN A 232 -32.71 -12.53 -9.72
C ASN A 232 -32.26 -11.44 -10.69
N ASP A 233 -32.66 -11.54 -11.96
CA ASP A 233 -32.20 -10.64 -13.03
C ASP A 233 -32.51 -9.15 -12.78
N GLU A 234 -33.66 -8.82 -12.18
CA GLU A 234 -33.99 -7.43 -11.81
C GLU A 234 -33.00 -6.86 -10.79
N ALA A 235 -32.70 -7.63 -9.73
CA ALA A 235 -31.76 -7.20 -8.70
C ALA A 235 -30.32 -7.08 -9.24
N ALA A 236 -29.96 -7.94 -10.21
CA ALA A 236 -28.67 -7.86 -10.89
C ALA A 236 -28.52 -6.55 -11.68
N ILE A 237 -29.55 -6.19 -12.45
CA ILE A 237 -29.62 -4.93 -13.19
C ILE A 237 -29.56 -3.73 -12.23
N ASP A 238 -30.32 -3.77 -11.13
CA ASP A 238 -30.31 -2.72 -10.11
C ASP A 238 -28.93 -2.51 -9.46
N ALA A 239 -28.16 -3.59 -9.27
CA ALA A 239 -26.80 -3.49 -8.76
C ALA A 239 -25.86 -2.86 -9.80
N TRP A 240 -25.87 -3.34 -11.04
CA TRP A 240 -24.98 -2.86 -12.09
C TRP A 240 -25.28 -1.42 -12.54
N THR A 241 -26.54 -0.98 -12.51
CA THR A 241 -26.91 0.41 -12.86
C THR A 241 -26.33 1.42 -11.88
N ARG A 242 -26.11 1.06 -10.61
CA ARG A 242 -25.46 1.93 -9.62
C ARG A 242 -24.03 2.31 -9.99
N ILE A 243 -23.37 1.53 -10.86
CA ILE A 243 -21.99 1.80 -11.31
C ILE A 243 -21.90 3.15 -12.01
N GLU A 244 -22.94 3.60 -12.72
CA GLU A 244 -22.97 4.93 -13.35
C GLU A 244 -22.66 6.04 -12.31
N SER A 245 -23.27 5.94 -11.12
CA SER A 245 -23.06 6.92 -10.05
C SER A 245 -21.70 6.81 -9.35
N GLN A 246 -21.04 5.65 -9.45
CA GLN A 246 -19.77 5.38 -8.77
C GLN A 246 -18.57 5.73 -9.65
N ASN A 247 -18.52 5.13 -10.85
CA ASN A 247 -17.61 5.49 -11.93
C ASN A 247 -18.13 4.89 -13.26
N PRO A 248 -18.61 5.73 -14.20
CA PRO A 248 -19.11 5.29 -15.51
C PRO A 248 -18.11 4.53 -16.38
N GLU A 249 -16.80 4.70 -16.20
CA GLU A 249 -15.77 4.03 -17.00
C GLU A 249 -15.82 2.50 -16.87
N PHE A 250 -16.46 1.99 -15.81
CA PHE A 250 -16.61 0.56 -15.55
C PHE A 250 -17.93 -0.04 -16.08
N LEU A 251 -18.86 0.78 -16.58
CA LEU A 251 -20.09 0.30 -17.21
C LEU A 251 -19.87 -0.74 -18.32
N PRO A 252 -18.85 -0.62 -19.20
CA PRO A 252 -18.61 -1.61 -20.25
C PRO A 252 -18.33 -3.01 -19.68
N LEU A 253 -17.74 -3.12 -18.48
CA LEU A 253 -17.42 -4.40 -17.87
C LEU A 253 -18.67 -5.21 -17.49
N VAL A 254 -19.82 -4.57 -17.30
CA VAL A 254 -21.08 -5.23 -16.93
C VAL A 254 -22.12 -5.21 -18.06
N ALA A 255 -21.89 -4.44 -19.13
CA ALA A 255 -22.90 -4.18 -20.17
C ALA A 255 -23.42 -5.46 -20.86
N GLU A 256 -22.56 -6.42 -21.18
CA GLU A 256 -22.97 -7.69 -21.78
C GLU A 256 -23.87 -8.52 -20.86
N ARG A 257 -23.51 -8.58 -19.57
CA ARG A 257 -24.28 -9.29 -18.55
C ARG A 257 -25.62 -8.60 -18.31
N MET A 258 -25.61 -7.27 -18.29
CA MET A 258 -26.79 -6.43 -18.14
C MET A 258 -27.77 -6.67 -19.30
N ILE A 259 -27.32 -6.61 -20.56
CA ILE A 259 -28.22 -6.85 -21.71
C ILE A 259 -28.72 -8.29 -21.78
N ALA A 260 -27.90 -9.26 -21.37
CA ALA A 260 -28.33 -10.65 -21.25
C ALA A 260 -29.42 -10.82 -20.18
N ALA A 261 -29.35 -10.12 -19.05
CA ALA A 261 -30.38 -10.10 -18.02
C ALA A 261 -31.68 -9.48 -18.55
N TYR A 262 -31.62 -8.31 -19.21
CA TYR A 262 -32.78 -7.73 -19.88
C TYR A 262 -33.42 -8.67 -20.91
N ARG A 263 -32.61 -9.44 -21.65
CA ARG A 263 -33.11 -10.42 -22.62
C ARG A 263 -33.86 -11.57 -21.95
N ARG A 264 -33.35 -12.12 -20.83
CA ARG A 264 -34.05 -13.16 -20.05
C ARG A 264 -35.39 -12.68 -19.49
N LEU A 265 -35.47 -11.39 -19.16
CA LEU A 265 -36.71 -10.74 -18.74
C LEU A 265 -37.65 -10.38 -19.90
N GLY A 266 -37.25 -10.57 -21.17
CA GLY A 266 -38.03 -10.16 -22.34
C GLY A 266 -38.07 -8.64 -22.58
N ARG A 267 -37.14 -7.89 -21.96
CA ARG A 267 -37.09 -6.42 -21.91
C ARG A 267 -35.83 -5.86 -22.61
N VAL A 268 -35.35 -6.52 -23.66
CA VAL A 268 -34.09 -6.16 -24.34
C VAL A 268 -34.07 -4.72 -24.87
N GLU A 269 -35.20 -4.21 -25.35
CA GLU A 269 -35.37 -2.83 -25.83
C GLU A 269 -35.11 -1.78 -24.74
N GLU A 270 -35.51 -2.08 -23.50
CA GLU A 270 -35.24 -1.20 -22.35
C GLU A 270 -33.75 -1.18 -22.02
N GLY A 271 -33.10 -2.35 -22.04
CA GLY A 271 -31.66 -2.47 -21.88
C GLY A 271 -30.88 -1.72 -22.97
N LEU A 272 -31.30 -1.84 -24.23
CA LEU A 272 -30.70 -1.09 -25.34
C LEU A 272 -30.88 0.41 -25.17
N THR A 273 -32.06 0.86 -24.75
CA THR A 273 -32.33 2.27 -24.47
C THR A 273 -31.41 2.80 -23.37
N LEU A 274 -31.19 2.01 -22.31
CA LEU A 274 -30.27 2.33 -21.23
C LEU A 274 -28.81 2.45 -21.73
N LEU A 275 -28.31 1.44 -22.46
CA LEU A 275 -26.94 1.46 -22.98
C LEU A 275 -26.71 2.62 -23.96
N LYS A 276 -27.69 2.94 -24.82
CA LYS A 276 -27.66 4.13 -25.70
C LYS A 276 -27.63 5.43 -24.88
N GLY A 277 -28.35 5.48 -23.77
CA GLY A 277 -28.32 6.60 -22.81
C GLY A 277 -26.93 6.78 -22.19
N TYR A 278 -26.27 5.69 -21.80
CA TYR A 278 -24.89 5.72 -21.32
C TYR A 278 -23.91 6.18 -22.39
N LEU A 279 -23.98 5.66 -23.63
CA LEU A 279 -23.13 6.10 -24.74
C LEU A 279 -23.25 7.60 -25.03
N ALA A 280 -24.47 8.12 -25.00
CA ALA A 280 -24.69 9.55 -25.22
C ALA A 280 -24.03 10.45 -24.16
N ARG A 281 -23.77 9.94 -22.95
CA ARG A 281 -23.13 10.67 -21.85
C ARG A 281 -21.64 10.36 -21.71
N TYR A 282 -21.25 9.11 -21.99
CA TYR A 282 -19.93 8.56 -21.73
C TYR A 282 -19.45 7.83 -22.98
N ALA A 283 -18.59 8.49 -23.75
CA ALA A 283 -18.00 7.90 -24.94
C ALA A 283 -17.17 6.66 -24.56
N SER A 284 -17.57 5.49 -25.04
CA SER A 284 -16.87 4.23 -24.79
C SER A 284 -17.03 3.28 -25.97
N ILE A 285 -15.90 2.86 -26.55
CA ILE A 285 -15.88 1.91 -27.66
C ILE A 285 -16.38 0.53 -27.23
N ASP A 286 -16.02 0.09 -26.03
CA ASP A 286 -16.43 -1.21 -25.50
C ASP A 286 -17.94 -1.25 -25.27
N LEU A 287 -18.50 -0.17 -24.71
CA LEU A 287 -19.95 -0.04 -24.56
C LEU A 287 -20.66 0.01 -25.92
N LEU A 288 -20.05 0.69 -26.90
CA LEU A 288 -20.59 0.76 -28.27
C LEU A 288 -20.62 -0.61 -28.92
N ASN A 289 -19.59 -1.44 -28.71
CA ASN A 289 -19.55 -2.80 -29.23
C ASN A 289 -20.69 -3.64 -28.65
N VAL A 290 -20.94 -3.57 -27.35
CA VAL A 290 -22.05 -4.31 -26.72
C VAL A 290 -23.41 -3.82 -27.23
N ALA A 291 -23.62 -2.50 -27.28
CA ALA A 291 -24.86 -1.93 -27.78
C ALA A 291 -25.10 -2.26 -29.25
N PHE A 292 -24.04 -2.24 -30.08
CA PHE A 292 -24.09 -2.61 -31.49
C PHE A 292 -24.52 -4.07 -31.68
N GLN A 293 -23.90 -5.02 -30.96
CA GLN A 293 -24.27 -6.43 -31.08
C GLN A 293 -25.71 -6.68 -30.64
N ALA A 294 -26.11 -6.08 -29.52
CA ALA A 294 -27.48 -6.20 -29.03
C ALA A 294 -28.51 -5.57 -30.00
N GLU A 295 -28.20 -4.44 -30.62
CA GLU A 295 -29.04 -3.79 -31.62
C GLU A 295 -29.14 -4.64 -32.90
N LEU A 296 -28.02 -5.20 -33.35
CA LEU A 296 -27.95 -6.06 -34.54
C LEU A 296 -28.85 -7.29 -34.37
N GLU A 297 -28.82 -7.93 -33.20
CA GLU A 297 -29.66 -9.09 -32.90
C GLU A 297 -31.15 -8.74 -32.77
N THR A 298 -31.47 -7.53 -32.33
CA THR A 298 -32.85 -7.13 -32.00
C THR A 298 -33.57 -6.46 -33.17
N ALA A 299 -32.91 -5.51 -33.84
CA ALA A 299 -33.48 -4.62 -34.86
C ALA A 299 -32.81 -4.74 -36.23
N GLY A 300 -31.78 -5.59 -36.37
CA GLY A 300 -31.11 -5.88 -37.64
C GLY A 300 -30.04 -4.85 -38.04
N THR A 301 -29.39 -5.14 -39.17
CA THR A 301 -28.17 -4.45 -39.62
C THR A 301 -28.33 -2.96 -39.83
N GLU A 302 -29.44 -2.51 -40.42
CA GLU A 302 -29.68 -1.09 -40.71
C GLU A 302 -29.80 -0.24 -39.43
N SER A 303 -30.42 -0.79 -38.37
CA SER A 303 -30.51 -0.09 -37.09
C SER A 303 -29.15 -0.02 -36.39
N ALA A 304 -28.42 -1.14 -36.39
CA ALA A 304 -27.08 -1.23 -35.80
C ALA A 304 -26.08 -0.30 -36.51
N TYR A 305 -26.14 -0.20 -37.84
CA TYR A 305 -25.34 0.75 -38.62
C TYR A 305 -25.65 2.20 -38.25
N ARG A 306 -26.94 2.56 -38.13
CA ARG A 306 -27.35 3.91 -37.70
C ARG A 306 -26.84 4.25 -36.31
N LEU A 307 -26.88 3.31 -35.36
CA LEU A 307 -26.34 3.50 -34.01
C LEU A 307 -24.85 3.88 -34.04
N VAL A 308 -24.01 3.10 -34.73
CA VAL A 308 -22.55 3.37 -34.81
C VAL A 308 -22.28 4.68 -35.53
N ARG A 309 -23.01 4.97 -36.60
CA ARG A 309 -22.87 6.22 -37.36
C ARG A 309 -23.23 7.45 -36.51
N GLU A 310 -24.29 7.37 -35.72
CA GLU A 310 -24.68 8.45 -34.81
C GLU A 310 -23.65 8.65 -33.69
N GLU A 311 -23.14 7.57 -33.11
CA GLU A 311 -22.12 7.65 -32.06
C GLU A 311 -20.82 8.25 -32.59
N LEU A 312 -20.35 7.80 -33.77
CA LEU A 312 -19.13 8.35 -34.38
C LEU A 312 -19.26 9.84 -34.75
N ARG A 313 -20.46 10.30 -35.10
CA ARG A 313 -20.73 11.73 -35.34
C ARG A 313 -20.59 12.56 -34.06
N ARG A 314 -20.97 12.00 -32.91
CA ARG A 314 -20.86 12.68 -31.60
C ARG A 314 -19.43 12.60 -31.09
N ASN A 315 -18.81 11.44 -31.19
CA ASN A 315 -17.48 11.12 -30.65
C ASN A 315 -16.58 10.48 -31.73
N PRO A 316 -15.96 11.29 -32.61
CA PRO A 316 -15.09 10.77 -33.67
C PRO A 316 -13.84 10.10 -33.10
N THR A 317 -13.71 8.78 -33.30
CA THR A 317 -12.53 8.01 -32.89
C THR A 317 -12.12 7.05 -34.00
N LEU A 318 -10.83 6.71 -34.08
CA LEU A 318 -10.33 5.77 -35.08
C LEU A 318 -10.98 4.38 -34.92
N LEU A 319 -11.11 3.91 -33.67
CA LEU A 319 -11.75 2.63 -33.36
C LEU A 319 -13.25 2.65 -33.68
N GLY A 320 -13.94 3.78 -33.45
CA GLY A 320 -15.33 3.94 -33.87
C GLY A 320 -15.49 3.96 -35.40
N LEU A 321 -14.50 4.51 -36.14
CA LEU A 321 -14.50 4.47 -37.60
C LEU A 321 -14.31 3.04 -38.12
N ASP A 322 -13.39 2.27 -37.53
CA ASP A 322 -13.22 0.86 -37.84
C ASP A 322 -14.52 0.08 -37.62
N LYS A 323 -15.20 0.35 -36.49
CA LYS A 323 -16.50 -0.25 -36.21
C LYS A 323 -17.59 0.11 -37.22
N LEU A 324 -17.58 1.35 -37.73
CA LEU A 324 -18.50 1.78 -38.78
C LEU A 324 -18.25 1.02 -40.09
N LEU A 325 -16.99 0.77 -40.45
CA LEU A 325 -16.63 -0.01 -41.62
C LEU A 325 -17.09 -1.47 -41.47
N GLU A 326 -16.91 -2.09 -40.30
CA GLU A 326 -17.47 -3.41 -39.99
C GLU A 326 -18.99 -3.44 -40.17
N ALA A 327 -19.71 -2.45 -39.62
CA ALA A 327 -21.15 -2.35 -39.75
C ALA A 327 -21.60 -2.19 -41.21
N GLN A 328 -20.87 -1.40 -42.01
CA GLN A 328 -21.16 -1.21 -43.43
C GLN A 328 -20.92 -2.50 -44.24
N MET A 329 -19.89 -3.28 -43.92
CA MET A 329 -19.62 -4.56 -44.59
C MET A 329 -20.76 -5.57 -44.38
N LEU A 330 -21.47 -5.50 -43.25
CA LEU A 330 -22.64 -6.35 -42.99
C LEU A 330 -23.88 -5.94 -43.80
N GLU A 331 -23.99 -4.68 -44.24
CA GLU A 331 -25.08 -4.22 -45.10
C GLU A 331 -24.88 -4.59 -46.58
N VAL A 332 -23.63 -4.76 -47.04
CA VAL A 332 -23.35 -5.10 -48.43
C VAL A 332 -23.71 -6.57 -48.68
N PRO A 333 -24.72 -6.88 -49.51
CA PRO A 333 -25.03 -8.27 -49.84
C PRO A 333 -23.82 -8.91 -50.53
N ALA A 334 -23.42 -10.10 -50.06
CA ALA A 334 -22.35 -10.87 -50.69
C ALA A 334 -22.63 -10.98 -52.19
N ALA A 335 -21.74 -10.43 -53.00
CA ALA A 335 -21.84 -10.51 -54.45
C ALA A 335 -21.96 -11.99 -54.85
N ARG A 336 -23.09 -12.35 -55.47
CA ARG A 336 -23.33 -13.66 -56.08
C ARG A 336 -22.50 -13.87 -57.31
#